data_AF-I3RBY8-F1
#
_entry.id   AF-I3RBY8-F1
#
_cell.length_a   1.000
_cell.length_b   1.000
_cell.length_c   1.000
_cell.angle_alpha   90.00
_cell.angle_beta   90.00
_cell.angle_gamma   90.00
#
_symmetry.space_group_name_H-M   'P 1'
#
loop_
_entity.id
_entity.type
_entity.pdbx_description
1 polymer ?
#
loop_
_entity_poly.entity_id
_entity_poly.type
_entity_poly.pdbx_seq_one_letter_code
_entity_poly.pdbx_strand_id
1 'polypeptide(L)'
;MNVKGIAYLVIGEHEYPLIEGIIPPTIQVYLRDGHLTFYSFWREKEEEHEAFIRVALTKIHMLNDTLYVEPHGALENFDASVVIKLKAPKEIIRLLKELVEEEKLWTKDENCEIASTYLEDYLKRKRKR
;
A
#
# COMPACT_ATOMS: atom_id res chain seq x y z
N MET A 1 12.77 -1.85 4.53
CA MET A 1 13.13 -0.43 4.74
C MET A 1 12.02 0.29 5.48
N ASN A 2 12.33 1.35 6.23
CA ASN A 2 11.32 2.16 6.94
C ASN A 2 11.21 3.53 6.28
N VAL A 3 10.01 3.90 5.85
CA VAL A 3 9.73 5.17 5.18
C VAL A 3 8.47 5.80 5.77
N LYS A 4 8.23 7.08 5.51
CA LYS A 4 6.94 7.70 5.83
C LYS A 4 6.02 7.57 4.63
N GLY A 5 4.69 7.55 4.79
CA GLY A 5 3.82 7.48 3.62
C GLY A 5 2.35 7.40 3.94
N ILE A 6 1.54 7.34 2.89
CA ILE A 6 0.09 7.16 2.92
C ILE A 6 -0.32 6.17 1.83
N ALA A 7 -1.46 5.51 2.02
CA ALA A 7 -1.98 4.53 1.07
C ALA A 7 -3.49 4.63 0.94
N TYR A 8 -3.99 4.44 -0.28
CA TYR A 8 -5.40 4.47 -0.62
C TYR A 8 -5.78 3.27 -1.48
N LEU A 9 -6.97 2.74 -1.25
CA LEU A 9 -7.68 1.87 -2.16
C LEU A 9 -8.55 2.75 -3.07
N VAL A 10 -8.48 2.53 -4.38
CA VAL A 10 -9.22 3.29 -5.38
C VAL A 10 -10.19 2.35 -6.07
N ILE A 11 -11.48 2.69 -6.06
CA ILE A 11 -12.54 1.93 -6.72
C ILE A 11 -13.37 2.91 -7.55
N GLY A 12 -13.28 2.81 -8.87
CA GLY A 12 -13.84 3.82 -9.78
C GLY A 12 -13.28 5.21 -9.49
N GLU A 13 -14.14 6.17 -9.19
CA GLU A 13 -13.76 7.55 -8.83
C GLU A 13 -13.62 7.78 -7.32
N HIS A 14 -13.74 6.72 -6.50
CA HIS A 14 -13.72 6.82 -5.05
C HIS A 14 -12.39 6.37 -4.46
N GLU A 15 -11.87 7.18 -3.54
CA GLU A 15 -10.69 6.88 -2.75
C GLU A 15 -11.09 6.49 -1.32
N TYR A 16 -10.47 5.43 -0.82
CA TYR A 16 -10.69 4.90 0.52
C TYR A 16 -9.34 4.79 1.24
N PRO A 17 -9.17 5.40 2.42
CA PRO A 17 -7.88 5.44 3.08
C PRO A 17 -7.54 4.07 3.65
N LEU A 18 -6.35 3.56 3.31
CA LEU A 18 -5.75 2.36 3.90
C LEU A 18 -4.74 2.72 4.98
N ILE A 19 -3.92 3.74 4.73
CA ILE A 19 -2.93 4.29 5.66
C ILE A 19 -3.01 5.82 5.54
N GLU A 20 -3.49 6.48 6.59
CA GLU A 20 -3.63 7.93 6.63
C GLU A 20 -3.46 8.44 8.06
N GLY A 21 -2.92 9.65 8.21
CA GLY A 21 -2.81 10.32 9.49
C GLY A 21 -2.35 11.77 9.33
N ILE A 22 -2.59 12.61 10.34
CA ILE A 22 -2.19 14.04 10.37
C ILE A 22 -0.71 14.20 10.01
N ILE A 23 0.12 13.33 10.56
CA ILE A 23 1.52 13.14 10.15
C ILE A 23 1.57 11.80 9.44
N PRO A 24 2.14 11.71 8.22
CA PRO A 24 2.25 10.45 7.49
C PRO A 24 2.78 9.32 8.39
N PRO A 25 2.06 8.19 8.49
CA PRO A 25 2.52 7.03 9.24
C PRO A 25 3.86 6.49 8.76
N THR A 26 4.57 5.79 9.66
CA THR A 26 5.75 5.02 9.25
C THR A 26 5.27 3.74 8.58
N ILE A 27 5.77 3.48 7.38
CA ILE A 27 5.53 2.28 6.60
C ILE A 27 6.83 1.45 6.56
N GLN A 28 6.74 0.23 7.06
CA GLN A 28 7.77 -0.78 6.93
C GLN A 28 7.54 -1.53 5.62
N VAL A 29 8.57 -1.59 4.79
CA VAL A 29 8.51 -2.13 3.44
C VAL A 29 9.44 -3.34 3.34
N TYR A 30 8.89 -4.48 2.97
CA TYR A 30 9.61 -5.75 2.85
C TYR A 30 9.46 -6.28 1.42
N LEU A 31 10.58 -6.73 0.85
CA LEU A 31 10.64 -7.40 -0.44
C LEU A 31 10.94 -8.87 -0.16
N ARG A 32 10.05 -9.77 -0.58
CA ARG A 32 10.20 -11.20 -0.35
C ARG A 32 9.32 -12.01 -1.30
N ASP A 33 9.87 -13.09 -1.85
CA ASP A 33 9.15 -14.11 -2.62
C ASP A 33 8.31 -13.51 -3.77
N GLY A 34 8.84 -12.51 -4.49
CA GLY A 34 8.14 -11.85 -5.60
C GLY A 34 7.02 -10.90 -5.16
N HIS A 35 6.97 -10.53 -3.88
CA HIS A 35 5.98 -9.61 -3.32
C HIS A 35 6.62 -8.43 -2.61
N LEU A 36 5.93 -7.31 -2.69
CA LEU A 36 6.16 -6.15 -1.85
C LEU A 36 5.11 -6.11 -0.75
N THR A 37 5.59 -6.03 0.48
CA THR A 37 4.75 -6.03 1.67
C THR A 37 4.95 -4.74 2.45
N PHE A 38 3.85 -4.05 2.74
CA PHE A 38 3.81 -2.81 3.50
C PHE A 38 3.07 -3.06 4.81
N TYR A 39 3.74 -2.77 5.93
CA TYR A 39 3.14 -2.74 7.26
C TYR A 39 3.18 -1.33 7.81
N SER A 40 2.12 -0.91 8.48
CA SER A 40 2.12 0.34 9.22
C SER A 40 1.32 0.20 10.50
N PHE A 41 1.84 0.78 11.57
CA PHE A 41 1.18 0.94 12.86
C PHE A 41 1.25 2.41 13.24
N TRP A 42 0.12 3.02 13.57
CA TRP A 42 0.06 4.41 13.97
C TRP A 42 -1.14 4.67 14.88
N ARG A 43 -1.20 5.88 15.42
CA ARG A 43 -2.29 6.32 16.29
C ARG A 43 -2.92 7.57 15.72
N GLU A 44 -4.24 7.61 15.63
CA GLU A 44 -5.00 8.81 15.26
C GLU A 44 -6.18 8.99 16.22
N LYS A 45 -6.35 10.20 16.76
CA LYS A 45 -7.47 10.54 17.68
C LYS A 45 -7.64 9.52 18.83
N GLU A 46 -6.49 9.13 19.41
CA GLU A 46 -6.39 8.16 20.51
C GLU A 46 -6.65 6.70 20.14
N GLU A 47 -7.07 6.39 18.90
CA GLU A 47 -7.27 5.04 18.38
C GLU A 47 -5.99 4.52 17.71
N GLU A 48 -5.64 3.25 17.97
CA GLU A 48 -4.53 2.57 17.32
C GLU A 48 -5.00 1.94 16.02
N HIS A 49 -4.21 2.13 14.97
CA HIS A 49 -4.49 1.63 13.64
C HIS A 49 -3.32 0.80 13.12
N GLU A 50 -3.67 -0.19 12.32
CA GLU A 50 -2.73 -1.04 11.63
C GLU A 50 -3.19 -1.24 10.19
N ALA A 51 -2.21 -1.41 9.31
CA ALA A 51 -2.45 -1.80 7.93
C ALA A 51 -1.38 -2.78 7.46
N PHE A 52 -1.84 -3.71 6.65
CA PHE A 52 -1.05 -4.69 5.93
C PHE A 52 -1.47 -4.67 4.47
N ILE A 53 -0.50 -4.45 3.58
CA ILE A 53 -0.71 -4.46 2.13
C ILE A 53 0.36 -5.35 1.52
N ARG A 54 -0.03 -6.48 0.95
CA ARG A 54 0.85 -7.39 0.21
C ARG A 54 0.42 -7.42 -1.25
N VAL A 55 1.37 -7.16 -2.14
CA VAL A 55 1.12 -7.00 -3.57
C VAL A 55 2.23 -7.68 -4.37
N ALA A 56 1.85 -8.33 -5.47
CA ALA A 56 2.80 -8.98 -6.36
C ALA A 56 3.60 -7.94 -7.15
N LEU A 57 4.92 -8.14 -7.27
CA LEU A 57 5.78 -7.16 -7.94
C LEU A 57 5.38 -6.92 -9.39
N THR A 58 4.86 -7.94 -10.09
CA THR A 58 4.41 -7.84 -11.50
C THR A 58 3.29 -6.82 -11.71
N LYS A 59 2.54 -6.49 -10.65
CA LYS A 59 1.39 -5.58 -10.68
C LYS A 59 1.71 -4.18 -10.15
N ILE A 60 2.97 -3.94 -9.77
CA ILE A 60 3.43 -2.69 -9.20
C ILE A 60 4.11 -1.83 -10.27
N HIS A 61 3.67 -0.59 -10.35
CA HIS A 61 4.25 0.46 -11.17
C HIS A 61 4.78 1.57 -10.28
N MET A 62 6.08 1.83 -10.35
CA MET A 62 6.71 2.91 -9.57
C MET A 62 6.86 4.19 -10.40
N LEU A 63 6.11 5.22 -10.02
CA LEU A 63 6.13 6.56 -10.60
C LEU A 63 6.67 7.54 -9.55
N ASN A 64 7.94 7.92 -9.69
CA ASN A 64 8.66 8.70 -8.68
C ASN A 64 8.59 8.03 -7.30
N ASP A 65 7.99 8.71 -6.32
CA ASP A 65 7.79 8.27 -4.94
C ASP A 65 6.42 7.61 -4.71
N THR A 66 5.66 7.37 -5.78
CA THR A 66 4.34 6.75 -5.75
C THR A 66 4.38 5.35 -6.37
N LEU A 67 3.80 4.39 -5.68
CA LEU A 67 3.54 3.05 -6.20
C LEU A 67 2.06 2.96 -6.55
N TYR A 68 1.80 2.62 -7.81
CA TYR A 68 0.49 2.24 -8.29
C TYR A 68 0.44 0.72 -8.43
N VAL A 69 -0.61 0.12 -7.88
CA VAL A 69 -0.82 -1.32 -7.92
C VAL A 69 -2.09 -1.59 -8.70
N GLU A 70 -1.97 -2.36 -9.77
CA GLU A 70 -3.10 -2.80 -10.58
C GLU A 70 -4.02 -3.76 -9.80
N PRO A 71 -5.31 -3.84 -10.18
CA PRO A 71 -6.19 -4.89 -9.67
C PRO A 71 -5.61 -6.28 -9.97
N HIS A 72 -5.41 -7.08 -8.91
CA HIS A 72 -4.96 -8.47 -8.98
C HIS A 72 -5.39 -9.23 -7.72
N GLY A 73 -5.49 -10.57 -7.80
CA GLY A 73 -5.91 -11.40 -6.69
C GLY A 73 -7.30 -10.99 -6.17
N ALA A 74 -7.42 -10.73 -4.86
CA ALA A 74 -8.70 -10.34 -4.25
C ALA A 74 -9.27 -9.01 -4.79
N LEU A 75 -8.41 -8.12 -5.30
CA LEU A 75 -8.80 -6.80 -5.80
C LEU A 75 -9.53 -6.83 -7.15
N GLU A 76 -9.31 -7.88 -7.95
CA GLU A 76 -9.97 -8.03 -9.26
C GLU A 76 -11.49 -8.07 -9.14
N ASN A 77 -12.00 -8.64 -8.04
CA ASN A 77 -13.43 -8.75 -7.78
C ASN A 77 -14.13 -7.39 -7.65
N PHE A 78 -13.38 -6.33 -7.40
CA PHE A 78 -13.89 -4.98 -7.17
C PHE A 78 -13.31 -3.95 -8.15
N ASP A 79 -12.51 -4.40 -9.14
CA ASP A 79 -11.73 -3.53 -10.03
C ASP A 79 -10.97 -2.44 -9.24
N ALA A 80 -10.35 -2.87 -8.14
CA ALA A 80 -9.78 -1.98 -7.15
C ALA A 80 -8.27 -1.85 -7.33
N SER A 81 -7.76 -0.62 -7.36
CA SER A 81 -6.33 -0.33 -7.41
C SER A 81 -5.82 0.14 -6.05
N VAL A 82 -4.52 0.01 -5.80
CA VAL A 82 -3.88 0.58 -4.61
C VAL A 82 -2.88 1.64 -5.01
N VAL A 83 -2.93 2.78 -4.34
CA VAL A 83 -1.96 3.87 -4.51
C VAL A 83 -1.24 4.07 -3.19
N ILE A 84 0.09 3.94 -3.21
CA ILE A 84 0.95 4.11 -2.03
C ILE A 84 1.93 5.24 -2.32
N LYS A 85 1.86 6.34 -1.57
CA LYS A 85 2.79 7.47 -1.69
C LYS A 85 3.81 7.39 -0.57
N LEU A 86 5.08 7.23 -0.93
CA LEU A 86 6.19 7.15 0.01
C LEU A 86 6.90 8.49 0.13
N LYS A 87 7.28 8.87 1.33
CA LYS A 87 8.12 10.03 1.64
C LYS A 87 9.46 9.51 2.14
N ALA A 88 10.42 9.43 1.24
CA ALA A 88 11.78 8.96 1.49
C ALA A 88 12.81 9.76 0.67
N PRO A 89 14.10 9.73 1.03
CA PRO A 89 15.17 10.27 0.20
C PRO A 89 15.16 9.64 -1.20
N LYS A 90 15.56 10.42 -2.21
CA LYS A 90 15.53 9.98 -3.62
C LYS A 90 16.36 8.72 -3.86
N GLU A 91 17.45 8.58 -3.12
CA GLU A 91 18.36 7.44 -3.18
C GLU A 91 17.67 6.15 -2.72
N ILE A 92 16.81 6.25 -1.69
CA ILE A 92 16.03 5.11 -1.18
C ILE A 92 14.94 4.72 -2.17
N ILE A 93 14.24 5.69 -2.75
CA ILE A 93 13.24 5.43 -3.79
C ILE A 93 13.87 4.80 -5.03
N ARG A 94 15.06 5.28 -5.44
CA ARG A 94 15.80 4.71 -6.56
C ARG A 94 16.20 3.26 -6.28
N LEU A 95 16.75 2.98 -5.10
CA LEU A 95 17.11 1.62 -4.68
C LEU A 95 15.89 0.70 -4.66
N LEU A 96 14.76 1.16 -4.10
CA LEU A 96 13.52 0.38 -4.11
C LEU A 96 13.09 0.02 -5.54
N LYS A 97 13.14 0.99 -6.45
CA LYS A 97 12.81 0.77 -7.86
C LYS A 97 13.74 -0.25 -8.53
N GLU A 98 15.05 -0.13 -8.30
CA GLU A 98 16.04 -1.10 -8.81
C GLU A 98 15.72 -2.51 -8.33
N LEU A 99 15.50 -2.69 -7.01
CA LEU A 99 15.16 -3.99 -6.42
C LEU A 99 13.84 -4.58 -6.97
N VAL A 100 12.82 -3.75 -7.15
CA VAL A 100 11.53 -4.19 -7.70
C VAL A 100 11.70 -4.69 -9.13
N GLU A 101 12.40 -3.95 -9.99
CA GLU A 101 12.60 -4.36 -11.39
C GLU A 101 13.45 -5.64 -11.52
N GLU A 102 14.45 -5.82 -10.65
CA GLU A 102 15.26 -7.04 -10.62
C GLU A 102 14.45 -8.28 -10.19
N GLU A 103 13.62 -8.16 -9.14
CA GLU A 103 12.85 -9.29 -8.61
C GLU A 103 11.58 -9.62 -9.41
N LYS A 104 11.02 -8.66 -10.16
CA LYS A 104 9.85 -8.87 -11.03
C LYS A 104 10.00 -10.09 -11.94
N LEU A 105 11.21 -10.33 -12.45
CA LEU A 105 11.53 -11.43 -13.37
C LEU A 105 11.34 -12.84 -12.75
N TRP A 106 11.35 -12.93 -11.43
CA TRP A 106 11.29 -14.19 -10.68
C TRP A 106 9.91 -14.44 -10.04
N THR A 107 9.00 -13.48 -10.16
CA THR A 107 7.67 -13.54 -9.57
C THR A 107 6.79 -14.51 -10.36
N LYS A 108 6.20 -15.49 -9.67
CA LYS A 108 5.34 -16.53 -10.26
C LYS A 108 3.91 -16.49 -9.79
N ASP A 109 3.64 -15.72 -8.75
CA ASP A 109 2.37 -15.70 -8.02
C ASP A 109 1.88 -14.26 -7.91
N GLU A 110 0.59 -14.06 -8.21
CA GLU A 110 -0.07 -12.75 -8.25
C GLU A 110 -1.07 -12.60 -7.08
N ASN A 111 -0.73 -13.15 -5.93
CA ASN A 111 -1.54 -13.03 -4.73
C ASN A 111 -1.49 -11.61 -4.15
N CYS A 112 -2.66 -11.12 -3.73
CA CYS A 112 -2.83 -9.82 -3.09
C CYS A 112 -3.64 -9.96 -1.79
N GLU A 113 -3.18 -9.29 -0.74
CA GLU A 113 -3.86 -9.25 0.56
C GLU A 113 -3.79 -7.84 1.13
N ILE A 114 -4.94 -7.31 1.57
CA ILE A 114 -5.05 -5.99 2.17
C ILE A 114 -5.92 -6.07 3.41
N ALA A 115 -5.38 -5.58 4.52
CA ALA A 115 -6.10 -5.36 5.76
C ALA A 115 -5.77 -3.96 6.27
N SER A 116 -6.78 -3.23 6.74
CA SER A 116 -6.59 -1.91 7.35
C SER A 116 -7.72 -1.63 8.34
N THR A 117 -7.37 -1.50 9.63
CA THR A 117 -8.35 -1.11 10.65
C THR A 117 -8.82 0.32 10.45
N TYR A 118 -7.99 1.16 9.81
CA TYR A 118 -8.37 2.52 9.44
C TYR A 118 -9.49 2.56 8.39
N LEU A 119 -9.38 1.71 7.35
CA LEU A 119 -10.42 1.57 6.34
C LEU A 119 -11.73 1.09 6.97
N GLU A 120 -11.66 0.10 7.85
CA GLU A 120 -12.84 -0.42 8.55
C GLU A 120 -13.56 0.69 9.33
N ASP A 121 -12.80 1.48 10.09
CA ASP A 121 -13.37 2.56 10.89
C ASP A 121 -13.89 3.71 10.03
N TYR A 122 -13.21 4.02 8.93
CA TYR A 122 -13.71 4.96 7.91
C TYR A 122 -15.07 4.52 7.36
N LEU A 123 -15.21 3.25 6.97
CA LEU A 123 -16.46 2.69 6.44
C LEU A 123 -17.58 2.65 7.49
N LYS A 124 -17.26 2.28 8.74
CA LYS A 124 -18.23 2.31 9.86
C LYS A 124 -18.76 3.73 10.11
N ARG A 125 -17.89 4.74 10.04
CA ARG A 125 -18.29 6.15 10.22
C ARG A 125 -19.12 6.67 9.04
N LYS A 126 -18.78 6.28 7.81
CA LYS A 126 -19.54 6.66 6.61
C LYS A 126 -20.96 6.09 6.61
N ARG A 127 -21.16 4.86 7.09
CA ARG A 127 -22.50 4.23 7.22
C ARG A 127 -23.42 4.88 8.26
N LYS A 128 -22.86 5.63 9.21
CA LYS A 128 -23.63 6.32 10.27
C LYS A 128 -24.09 7.73 9.84
N ARG A 129 -23.65 8.22 8.69
CA ARG A 129 -24.05 9.50 8.09
C ARG A 129 -25.07 9.24 6.99
#